data_AF-A0A9P6S0T8-F1
#
_entry.id   AF-A0A9P6S0T8-F1
#
_cell.length_a   1.000
_cell.length_b   1.000
_cell.length_c   1.000
_cell.angle_alpha   90.00
_cell.angle_beta   90.00
_cell.angle_gamma   90.00
#
_symmetry.space_group_name_H-M   'P 1'
#
loop_
_entity.id
_entity.type
_entity.pdbx_description
1 polymer ?
#
loop_
_entity_poly.entity_id
_entity_poly.type
_entity_poly.pdbx_seq_one_letter_code
_entity_poly.pdbx_strand_id
1 'polypeptide(L)'
;MAISSYLRILVIAVLVQSVMAHMALLYPPARGSVVDKKQYDGEPHTWVGYNKKRTLPCNGYNKPGPVTKLKAGEITRFWGPALKKKYNDRLPPKPTSNGKQLNQARHGGGFCQYSLSYDGGKTFHLIGEYKRSCPDFYYEWPVKIPANAPSCDKPGKCLFVWSWIATNMPQFYINCADVQIKGASNGKWNSNKGIEIVDVPNYPQNVVKPGDTAGDKMGKGPSSADKAKNLLGNWN
;
A
#
# COMPACT_ATOMS: atom_id res chain seq x y z
N MET A 1 68.65 3.44 -15.17
CA MET A 1 67.79 3.16 -14.00
C MET A 1 66.46 3.85 -14.21
N ALA A 2 65.42 3.07 -14.49
CA ALA A 2 64.07 3.56 -14.75
C ALA A 2 63.17 3.12 -13.59
N ILE A 3 62.50 4.05 -12.91
CA ILE A 3 61.30 3.74 -12.13
C ILE A 3 60.30 4.88 -12.38
N SER A 4 59.32 4.57 -13.23
CA SER A 4 58.15 5.40 -13.48
C SER A 4 57.13 5.15 -12.37
N SER A 5 56.84 6.18 -11.59
CA SER A 5 55.87 6.15 -10.49
C SER A 5 54.46 6.34 -11.03
N TYR A 6 53.80 5.26 -11.44
CA TYR A 6 52.37 5.30 -11.75
C TYR A 6 51.55 5.28 -10.45
N LEU A 7 51.04 6.44 -10.05
CA LEU A 7 50.01 6.58 -9.03
C LEU A 7 48.70 5.96 -9.56
N ARG A 8 48.39 4.73 -9.14
CA ARG A 8 47.08 4.10 -9.42
C ARG A 8 46.01 4.71 -8.51
N ILE A 9 45.29 5.70 -9.03
CA ILE A 9 44.07 6.21 -8.40
C ILE A 9 43.00 5.11 -8.55
N LEU A 10 42.77 4.35 -7.49
CA LEU A 10 41.61 3.46 -7.37
C LEU A 10 40.36 4.31 -7.15
N VAL A 11 39.67 4.66 -8.24
CA VAL A 11 38.31 5.20 -8.17
C VAL A 11 37.38 4.05 -7.78
N ILE A 12 37.08 3.93 -6.49
CA ILE A 12 35.99 3.07 -6.02
C ILE A 12 34.69 3.76 -6.44
N ALA A 13 34.12 3.36 -7.57
CA ALA A 13 32.77 3.71 -7.94
C ALA A 13 31.82 3.03 -6.93
N VAL A 14 31.44 3.76 -5.88
CA VAL A 14 30.34 3.36 -5.01
C VAL A 14 29.08 3.43 -5.85
N LEU A 15 28.71 2.30 -6.45
CA LEU A 15 27.38 2.07 -7.00
C LEU A 15 26.41 2.15 -5.82
N VAL A 16 25.90 3.35 -5.57
CA VAL A 16 24.72 3.55 -4.72
C VAL A 16 23.56 2.87 -5.45
N GLN A 17 23.38 1.57 -5.20
CA GLN A 17 22.17 0.90 -5.59
C GLN A 17 21.05 1.59 -4.82
N SER A 18 20.24 2.39 -5.50
CA SER A 18 19.03 2.97 -4.92
C SER A 18 18.09 1.82 -4.55
N VAL A 19 18.14 1.37 -3.29
CA VAL A 19 17.29 0.29 -2.77
C VAL A 19 15.90 0.88 -2.48
N MET A 20 15.16 1.25 -3.53
CA MET A 20 13.76 1.68 -3.37
C MET A 20 12.89 0.44 -3.31
N ALA A 21 12.84 -0.14 -2.12
CA ALA A 21 12.14 -1.36 -1.76
C ALA A 21 10.74 -1.07 -1.18
N HIS A 22 10.25 0.16 -1.25
CA HIS A 22 9.14 0.60 -0.41
C HIS A 22 7.73 0.22 -0.92
N MET A 23 6.80 0.03 0.02
CA MET A 23 5.45 -0.47 -0.24
C MET A 23 4.43 0.69 -0.28
N ALA A 24 3.65 0.75 -1.36
CA ALA A 24 2.58 1.73 -1.54
C ALA A 24 1.46 1.16 -2.41
N LEU A 25 0.24 1.72 -2.27
CA LEU A 25 -0.93 1.41 -3.09
C LEU A 25 -0.73 1.91 -4.53
N LEU A 26 -0.60 0.98 -5.47
CA LEU A 26 -0.40 1.27 -6.89
C LEU A 26 -1.68 1.18 -7.72
N TYR A 27 -2.55 0.22 -7.39
CA TYR A 27 -3.87 0.11 -7.98
C TYR A 27 -4.94 -0.10 -6.89
N PRO A 28 -6.03 0.70 -6.89
CA PRO A 28 -6.20 1.92 -7.68
C PRO A 28 -5.09 2.95 -7.39
N PRO A 29 -4.68 3.81 -8.34
CA PRO A 29 -3.54 4.70 -8.11
C PRO A 29 -3.78 5.68 -6.97
N ALA A 30 -2.95 5.58 -5.93
CA ALA A 30 -3.04 6.48 -4.80
C ALA A 30 -2.65 7.92 -5.15
N ARG A 31 -3.14 8.86 -4.35
CA ARG A 31 -2.58 10.21 -4.25
C ARG A 31 -1.09 10.12 -3.90
N GLY A 32 -0.29 10.96 -4.53
CA GLY A 32 1.17 10.92 -4.39
C GLY A 32 1.84 9.69 -4.98
N SER A 33 1.12 8.79 -5.67
CA SER A 33 1.72 7.70 -6.44
C SER A 33 2.48 8.22 -7.65
N VAL A 34 3.31 7.36 -8.27
CA VAL A 34 4.14 7.69 -9.44
C VAL A 34 3.35 8.19 -10.66
N VAL A 35 2.04 7.93 -10.72
CA VAL A 35 1.15 8.43 -11.78
C VAL A 35 0.42 9.72 -11.40
N ASP A 36 0.43 10.11 -10.12
CA ASP A 36 -0.13 11.38 -9.64
C ASP A 36 0.89 12.52 -9.81
N LYS A 37 0.92 13.10 -11.01
CA LYS A 37 1.82 14.22 -11.34
C LYS A 37 1.61 15.48 -10.49
N LYS A 38 0.49 15.61 -9.75
CA LYS A 38 0.18 16.82 -8.98
C LYS A 38 0.86 16.84 -7.61
N GLN A 39 1.10 15.67 -7.04
CA GLN A 39 1.58 15.54 -5.66
C GLN A 39 2.68 14.50 -5.47
N TYR A 40 3.09 13.78 -6.51
CA TYR A 40 4.20 12.84 -6.43
C TYR A 40 5.46 13.54 -5.92
N ASP A 41 6.00 13.03 -4.82
CA ASP A 41 7.19 13.55 -4.17
C ASP A 41 8.18 12.44 -3.80
N GLY A 42 7.99 11.24 -4.34
CA GLY A 42 8.86 10.09 -4.09
C GLY A 42 8.63 9.39 -2.74
N GLU A 43 7.77 9.91 -1.87
CA GLU A 43 7.57 9.41 -0.50
C GLU A 43 6.17 8.78 -0.21
N PRO A 44 5.36 8.30 -1.18
CA PRO A 44 4.01 7.80 -0.87
C PRO A 44 4.01 6.55 0.02
N HIS A 45 5.16 5.89 0.10
CA HIS A 45 5.42 4.66 0.82
C HIS A 45 5.85 4.87 2.28
N THR A 46 5.94 6.11 2.73
CA THR A 46 6.40 6.44 4.08
C THR A 46 5.26 6.32 5.08
N TRP A 47 5.58 6.05 6.35
CA TRP A 47 4.59 5.91 7.42
C TRP A 47 4.08 7.30 7.87
N VAL A 48 2.92 7.30 8.53
CA VAL A 48 2.34 8.53 9.10
C VAL A 48 3.25 9.05 10.22
N GLY A 49 3.65 10.32 10.13
CA GLY A 49 4.60 10.97 11.03
C GLY A 49 5.99 11.16 10.45
N TYR A 50 6.31 10.49 9.34
CA TYR A 50 7.59 10.69 8.65
C TYR A 50 7.80 12.16 8.26
N ASN A 51 8.97 12.70 8.61
CA ASN A 51 9.40 14.09 8.39
C ASN A 51 8.38 15.17 8.81
N LYS A 52 7.45 14.87 9.74
CA LYS A 52 6.31 15.73 10.14
C LYS A 52 5.35 16.13 8.99
N LYS A 53 5.64 15.71 7.76
CA LYS A 53 4.86 15.98 6.54
C LYS A 53 3.74 14.96 6.34
N ARG A 54 4.00 13.71 6.76
CA ARG A 54 3.05 12.61 6.60
C ARG A 54 2.02 12.62 7.71
N THR A 55 0.78 12.90 7.35
CA THR A 55 -0.33 13.07 8.31
C THR A 55 -1.55 12.29 7.85
N LEU A 56 -2.55 12.18 8.73
CA LEU A 56 -3.86 11.70 8.36
C LEU A 56 -4.74 12.82 7.78
N PRO A 57 -5.70 12.49 6.89
CA PRO A 57 -5.80 11.21 6.18
C PRO A 57 -4.83 11.16 4.99
N CYS A 58 -4.71 9.99 4.35
CA CYS A 58 -4.06 9.85 3.04
C CYS A 58 -2.58 10.25 2.98
N ASN A 59 -1.83 9.99 4.05
CA ASN A 59 -0.40 10.30 4.15
C ASN A 59 -0.04 11.78 3.91
N GLY A 60 -0.99 12.69 4.16
CA GLY A 60 -0.86 14.13 3.94
C GLY A 60 -1.13 14.59 2.50
N TYR A 61 -1.43 13.69 1.56
CA TYR A 61 -1.77 14.07 0.20
C TYR A 61 -3.21 14.57 0.11
N ASN A 62 -3.34 15.89 0.03
CA ASN A 62 -4.59 16.62 0.19
C ASN A 62 -5.27 17.08 -1.11
N LYS A 63 -4.72 16.82 -2.29
CA LYS A 63 -5.36 17.15 -3.58
C LYS A 63 -5.94 15.88 -4.20
N PRO A 64 -7.05 15.96 -4.96
CA PRO A 64 -7.56 14.82 -5.69
C PRO A 64 -6.54 14.31 -6.73
N GLY A 65 -6.22 13.02 -6.63
CA GLY A 65 -5.33 12.29 -7.52
C GLY A 65 -6.05 11.73 -8.76
N PRO A 66 -5.45 10.75 -9.44
CA PRO A 66 -6.10 10.00 -10.51
C PRO A 66 -7.37 9.30 -10.02
N VAL A 67 -8.43 9.34 -10.84
CA VAL A 67 -9.73 8.75 -10.49
C VAL A 67 -9.87 7.38 -11.15
N THR A 68 -10.19 6.37 -10.34
CA THR A 68 -10.49 5.01 -10.82
C THR A 68 -11.98 4.70 -10.71
N LYS A 69 -12.58 4.20 -11.79
CA LYS A 69 -13.99 3.79 -11.78
C LYS A 69 -14.09 2.35 -11.27
N LEU A 70 -14.92 2.14 -10.26
CA LEU A 70 -15.20 0.84 -9.65
C LEU A 70 -16.71 0.60 -9.61
N LYS A 71 -17.12 -0.66 -9.50
CA LYS A 71 -18.53 -1.04 -9.34
C LYS A 71 -18.72 -1.85 -8.07
N ALA A 72 -19.89 -1.72 -7.44
CA ALA A 72 -20.30 -2.64 -6.38
C ALA A 72 -20.25 -4.09 -6.90
N GLY A 73 -19.69 -5.00 -6.10
CA GLY A 73 -19.49 -6.41 -6.46
C GLY A 73 -18.23 -6.70 -7.28
N GLU A 74 -17.53 -5.70 -7.80
CA GLU A 74 -16.28 -5.88 -8.54
C GLU A 74 -15.13 -6.31 -7.61
N ILE A 75 -14.22 -7.13 -8.12
CA ILE A 75 -12.97 -7.49 -7.43
C ILE A 75 -11.88 -6.54 -7.90
N THR A 76 -11.34 -5.74 -6.99
CA THR A 76 -10.13 -4.96 -7.23
C THR A 76 -8.91 -5.73 -6.75
N ARG A 77 -7.80 -5.62 -7.46
CA ARG A 77 -6.54 -6.30 -7.14
C ARG A 77 -5.49 -5.25 -6.83
N PHE A 78 -4.93 -5.33 -5.63
CA PHE A 78 -3.75 -4.55 -5.29
C PHE A 78 -2.49 -5.31 -5.65
N TRP A 79 -1.55 -4.65 -6.31
CA TRP A 79 -0.15 -5.04 -6.36
C TRP A 79 0.71 -3.91 -5.78
N GLY A 80 1.59 -4.22 -4.84
CA GLY A 80 2.79 -3.40 -4.64
C GLY A 80 3.71 -3.74 -5.80
N PRO A 81 4.51 -2.82 -6.35
CA PRO A 81 5.23 -1.78 -5.59
C PRO A 81 5.40 -0.43 -6.31
N ALA A 82 5.89 0.60 -5.59
CA ALA A 82 6.45 1.81 -6.21
C ALA A 82 7.81 1.53 -6.89
N LEU A 83 7.96 0.36 -7.54
CA LEU A 83 9.18 0.02 -8.26
C LEU A 83 9.22 0.80 -9.57
N LYS A 84 10.45 0.95 -10.06
CA LYS A 84 10.82 1.26 -11.45
C LYS A 84 9.63 1.12 -12.41
N LYS A 85 9.38 2.17 -13.20
CA LYS A 85 8.30 2.31 -14.21
C LYS A 85 7.82 1.02 -14.91
N LYS A 86 8.70 0.03 -15.13
CA LYS A 86 8.43 -1.28 -15.71
C LYS A 86 7.52 -2.25 -14.92
N TYR A 87 7.23 -1.98 -13.64
CA TYR A 87 6.36 -2.82 -12.79
C TYR A 87 5.13 -2.06 -12.28
N ASN A 88 4.81 -0.91 -12.90
CA ASN A 88 3.64 -0.12 -12.53
C ASN A 88 2.31 -0.82 -12.91
N ASP A 89 2.36 -1.74 -13.87
CA ASP A 89 1.22 -2.39 -14.51
C ASP A 89 1.23 -3.93 -14.36
N ARG A 90 2.24 -4.50 -13.69
CA ARG A 90 2.37 -5.95 -13.47
C ARG A 90 3.25 -6.27 -12.28
N LEU A 91 2.96 -7.40 -11.64
CA LEU A 91 3.82 -7.98 -10.60
C LEU A 91 5.17 -8.40 -11.17
N PRO A 92 6.26 -8.26 -10.40
CA PRO A 92 7.51 -8.94 -10.72
C PRO A 92 7.31 -10.46 -10.70
N PRO A 93 8.06 -11.21 -11.53
CA PRO A 93 8.01 -12.67 -11.50
C PRO A 93 8.47 -13.17 -10.13
N LYS A 94 7.82 -14.22 -9.62
CA LYS A 94 8.23 -14.85 -8.36
C LYS A 94 9.66 -15.40 -8.50
N PRO A 95 10.53 -15.14 -7.52
CA PRO A 95 11.92 -15.57 -7.58
C PRO A 95 12.00 -17.10 -7.46
N THR A 96 12.89 -17.71 -8.24
CA THR A 96 13.16 -19.15 -8.20
C THR A 96 14.21 -19.55 -7.16
N SER A 97 14.90 -18.58 -6.55
CA SER A 97 15.86 -18.78 -5.45
C SER A 97 16.04 -17.50 -4.63
N ASN A 98 16.55 -17.65 -3.40
CA ASN A 98 16.75 -16.53 -2.47
C ASN A 98 17.70 -15.44 -3.01
N GLY A 99 18.69 -15.81 -3.83
CA GLY A 99 19.63 -14.85 -4.44
C GLY A 99 19.04 -14.01 -5.59
N LYS A 100 17.84 -14.36 -6.09
CA LYS A 100 17.17 -13.65 -7.20
C LYS A 100 16.00 -12.77 -6.74
N GLN A 101 15.77 -12.66 -5.43
CA GLN A 101 14.68 -11.84 -4.91
C GLN A 101 15.04 -10.35 -4.97
N LEU A 102 14.08 -9.54 -5.40
CA LEU A 102 14.08 -8.10 -5.24
C LEU A 102 13.87 -7.78 -3.76
N ASN A 103 14.58 -6.79 -3.23
CA ASN A 103 14.37 -6.35 -1.86
C ASN A 103 13.06 -5.56 -1.75
N GLN A 104 12.25 -5.85 -0.72
CA GLN A 104 11.09 -5.06 -0.29
C GLN A 104 11.25 -4.65 1.16
N ALA A 105 10.95 -3.40 1.50
CA ALA A 105 10.71 -2.92 2.84
C ALA A 105 9.25 -3.25 3.23
N ARG A 106 8.96 -4.55 3.29
CA ARG A 106 7.67 -5.06 3.76
C ARG A 106 7.67 -5.32 5.27
N HIS A 107 8.80 -5.09 5.95
CA HIS A 107 8.92 -5.13 7.42
C HIS A 107 8.32 -6.38 8.07
N GLY A 108 8.53 -7.56 7.47
CA GLY A 108 8.00 -8.84 7.96
C GLY A 108 6.53 -9.11 7.61
N GLY A 109 5.92 -8.24 6.80
CA GLY A 109 4.50 -8.18 6.55
C GLY A 109 3.77 -7.44 7.66
N GLY A 110 2.71 -8.05 8.18
CA GLY A 110 1.84 -7.49 9.22
C GLY A 110 0.39 -7.53 8.80
N PHE A 111 -0.31 -6.43 9.04
CA PHE A 111 -1.76 -6.37 8.89
C PHE A 111 -2.16 -5.26 7.92
N CYS A 112 -2.71 -5.62 6.77
CA CYS A 112 -3.30 -4.67 5.86
C CYS A 112 -4.81 -4.62 6.03
N GLN A 113 -5.37 -3.43 5.91
CA GLN A 113 -6.80 -3.22 5.80
C GLN A 113 -7.11 -2.43 4.53
N TYR A 114 -8.29 -2.71 3.99
CA TYR A 114 -8.82 -2.06 2.80
C TYR A 114 -10.17 -1.49 3.17
N SER A 115 -10.40 -0.22 2.85
CA SER A 115 -11.64 0.47 3.20
C SER A 115 -12.07 1.43 2.11
N LEU A 116 -13.34 1.84 2.21
CA LEU A 116 -13.88 2.95 1.43
C LEU A 116 -14.16 4.14 2.34
N SER A 117 -13.94 5.34 1.84
CA SER A 117 -14.36 6.58 2.48
C SER A 117 -15.26 7.35 1.53
N TYR A 118 -16.33 7.94 2.08
CA TYR A 118 -17.28 8.77 1.33
C TYR A 118 -17.21 10.25 1.73
N ASP A 119 -16.32 10.60 2.67
CA ASP A 119 -16.22 11.93 3.27
C ASP A 119 -14.80 12.55 3.20
N GLY A 120 -13.92 11.94 2.41
CA GLY A 120 -12.54 12.41 2.21
C GLY A 120 -11.55 11.92 3.26
N GLY A 121 -11.82 10.77 3.88
CA GLY A 121 -10.94 10.09 4.82
C GLY A 121 -11.19 10.47 6.28
N LYS A 122 -12.38 11.01 6.60
CA LYS A 122 -12.78 11.26 8.00
C LYS A 122 -13.32 9.99 8.63
N THR A 123 -14.07 9.20 7.86
CA THR A 123 -14.55 7.87 8.26
C THR A 123 -14.17 6.82 7.23
N PHE A 124 -14.11 5.58 7.67
CA PHE A 124 -13.71 4.44 6.84
C PHE A 124 -14.71 3.32 7.01
N HIS A 125 -15.10 2.70 5.90
CA HIS A 125 -15.91 1.48 5.85
C HIS A 125 -14.99 0.34 5.45
N LEU A 126 -14.65 -0.53 6.39
CA LEU A 126 -13.77 -1.67 6.15
C LEU A 126 -14.42 -2.62 5.13
N ILE A 127 -13.65 -3.00 4.12
CA ILE A 127 -14.08 -3.93 3.05
C ILE A 127 -13.08 -5.07 2.82
N GLY A 128 -11.99 -5.11 3.57
CA GLY A 128 -11.01 -6.17 3.44
C GLY A 128 -9.92 -6.12 4.49
N GLU A 129 -9.37 -7.28 4.85
CA GLU A 129 -8.22 -7.42 5.74
C GLU A 129 -7.34 -8.59 5.31
N TYR A 130 -6.03 -8.40 5.35
CA TYR A 130 -5.05 -9.45 5.15
C TYR A 130 -4.05 -9.46 6.30
N LYS A 131 -3.83 -10.64 6.89
CA LYS A 131 -2.99 -10.82 8.07
C LYS A 131 -1.66 -11.45 7.70
N ARG A 132 -0.65 -11.20 8.55
CA ARG A 132 0.68 -11.80 8.53
C ARG A 132 1.54 -11.42 7.34
N SER A 133 1.16 -11.81 6.13
CA SER A 133 2.03 -11.64 4.96
C SER A 133 1.80 -10.33 4.22
N CYS A 134 0.85 -9.48 4.63
CA CYS A 134 0.57 -8.26 3.89
C CYS A 134 1.38 -7.06 4.42
N PRO A 135 1.98 -6.24 3.54
CA PRO A 135 2.00 -6.33 2.09
C PRO A 135 3.16 -7.20 1.57
N ASP A 136 3.07 -7.61 0.32
CA ASP A 136 4.17 -8.26 -0.43
C ASP A 136 3.95 -8.00 -1.93
N PHE A 137 4.95 -7.44 -2.61
CA PHE A 137 4.83 -7.07 -4.02
C PHE A 137 4.90 -8.25 -4.99
N TYR A 138 5.16 -9.48 -4.52
CA TYR A 138 5.10 -10.68 -5.36
C TYR A 138 3.70 -11.31 -5.43
N TYR A 139 2.74 -10.73 -4.71
CA TYR A 139 1.38 -11.24 -4.60
C TYR A 139 0.36 -10.15 -4.90
N GLU A 140 -0.77 -10.58 -5.45
CA GLU A 140 -1.96 -9.77 -5.50
C GLU A 140 -2.76 -9.92 -4.21
N TRP A 141 -3.47 -8.86 -3.85
CA TRP A 141 -4.32 -8.81 -2.66
C TRP A 141 -5.75 -8.45 -3.11
N PRO A 142 -6.53 -9.43 -3.60
CA PRO A 142 -7.84 -9.16 -4.15
C PRO A 142 -8.83 -8.79 -3.04
N VAL A 143 -9.64 -7.75 -3.28
CA VAL A 143 -10.71 -7.30 -2.39
C VAL A 143 -11.95 -7.06 -3.22
N LYS A 144 -13.09 -7.60 -2.77
CA LYS A 144 -14.37 -7.35 -3.43
C LYS A 144 -14.99 -6.08 -2.87
N ILE A 145 -15.33 -5.13 -3.75
CA ILE A 145 -16.19 -4.01 -3.36
C ILE A 145 -17.55 -4.61 -2.96
N PRO A 146 -18.08 -4.34 -1.74
CA PRO A 146 -19.32 -4.95 -1.30
C PRO A 146 -20.46 -4.73 -2.29
N ALA A 147 -21.27 -5.77 -2.52
CA ALA A 147 -22.33 -5.74 -3.53
C ALA A 147 -23.42 -4.69 -3.22
N ASN A 148 -23.57 -4.32 -1.95
CA ASN A 148 -24.47 -3.28 -1.45
C ASN A 148 -23.77 -1.92 -1.23
N ALA A 149 -22.54 -1.73 -1.71
CA ALA A 149 -21.86 -0.45 -1.58
C ALA A 149 -22.71 0.69 -2.21
N PRO A 150 -22.89 1.83 -1.53
CA PRO A 150 -23.56 3.00 -2.10
C PRO A 150 -22.77 3.62 -3.24
N SER A 151 -23.43 4.37 -4.12
CA SER A 151 -22.75 5.15 -5.15
C SER A 151 -21.93 6.29 -4.53
N CYS A 152 -20.80 6.61 -5.16
CA CYS A 152 -19.96 7.73 -4.76
C CYS A 152 -19.23 8.30 -5.97
N ASP A 153 -19.45 9.58 -6.27
CA ASP A 153 -18.82 10.27 -7.39
C ASP A 153 -18.19 11.63 -7.03
N LYS A 154 -18.34 12.06 -5.77
CA LYS A 154 -17.84 13.33 -5.24
C LYS A 154 -16.30 13.40 -5.31
N PRO A 155 -15.73 14.30 -6.14
CA PRO A 155 -14.29 14.45 -6.27
C PRO A 155 -13.61 14.73 -4.93
N GLY A 156 -12.52 14.03 -4.64
CA GLY A 156 -11.77 14.23 -3.40
C GLY A 156 -12.39 13.61 -2.14
N LYS A 157 -13.61 13.06 -2.23
CA LYS A 157 -14.36 12.49 -1.10
C LYS A 157 -14.46 10.98 -1.14
N CYS A 158 -14.64 10.42 -2.34
CA CYS A 158 -14.77 9.00 -2.59
C CYS A 158 -13.38 8.37 -2.71
N LEU A 159 -12.97 7.63 -1.69
CA LEU A 159 -11.62 7.07 -1.59
C LEU A 159 -11.66 5.57 -1.44
N PHE A 160 -10.78 4.88 -2.16
CA PHE A 160 -10.32 3.54 -1.81
C PHE A 160 -9.05 3.68 -0.99
N VAL A 161 -9.01 3.05 0.19
CA VAL A 161 -7.97 3.26 1.19
C VAL A 161 -7.30 1.93 1.50
N TRP A 162 -5.98 1.92 1.41
CA TRP A 162 -5.14 0.84 1.91
C TRP A 162 -4.40 1.34 3.15
N SER A 163 -4.46 0.60 4.24
CA SER A 163 -3.62 0.82 5.42
C SER A 163 -2.83 -0.43 5.77
N TRP A 164 -1.70 -0.22 6.45
CA TRP A 164 -0.82 -1.30 6.87
C TRP A 164 -0.18 -0.98 8.22
N ILE A 165 -0.25 -1.94 9.15
CA ILE A 165 0.51 -1.94 10.41
C ILE A 165 1.61 -2.99 10.28
N ALA A 166 2.86 -2.55 10.39
CA ALA A 166 4.05 -3.38 10.21
C ALA A 166 4.29 -4.40 11.34
N THR A 167 5.10 -5.43 11.06
CA THR A 167 5.51 -6.43 12.06
C THR A 167 6.77 -6.03 12.79
N ASN A 168 7.79 -5.56 12.08
CA ASN A 168 9.12 -5.40 12.67
C ASN A 168 9.33 -4.05 13.36
N MET A 169 8.40 -3.11 13.20
CA MET A 169 8.48 -1.77 13.77
C MET A 169 7.08 -1.15 13.91
N PRO A 170 6.86 -0.29 14.92
CA PRO A 170 5.56 0.34 15.16
C PRO A 170 5.33 1.48 14.17
N GLN A 171 4.94 1.11 12.95
CA GLN A 171 4.71 2.03 11.85
C GLN A 171 3.38 1.74 11.19
N PHE A 172 2.60 2.81 11.01
CA PHE A 172 1.33 2.81 10.33
C PHE A 172 1.43 3.54 8.99
N TYR A 173 1.03 2.84 7.93
CA TYR A 173 1.01 3.35 6.57
C TYR A 173 -0.43 3.47 6.11
N ILE A 174 -0.71 4.50 5.31
CA ILE A 174 -2.03 4.68 4.70
C ILE A 174 -1.89 5.35 3.35
N ASN A 175 -2.53 4.81 2.33
CA ASN A 175 -2.64 5.45 1.02
C ASN A 175 -4.11 5.53 0.61
N CYS A 176 -4.49 6.61 -0.05
CA CYS A 176 -5.83 6.82 -0.57
C CYS A 176 -5.78 7.00 -2.07
N ALA A 177 -6.64 6.31 -2.80
CA ALA A 177 -6.89 6.52 -4.22
C ALA A 177 -8.28 7.13 -4.41
N ASP A 178 -8.38 8.16 -5.26
CA ASP A 178 -9.68 8.73 -5.60
C ASP A 178 -10.43 7.75 -6.52
N VAL A 179 -11.69 7.47 -6.19
CA VAL A 179 -12.51 6.51 -6.92
C VAL A 179 -13.89 7.07 -7.25
N GLN A 180 -14.51 6.55 -8.30
CA GLN A 180 -15.94 6.68 -8.55
C GLN A 180 -16.57 5.30 -8.43
N ILE A 181 -17.51 5.15 -7.51
CA ILE A 181 -18.20 3.89 -7.26
C ILE A 181 -19.58 3.98 -7.88
N LYS A 182 -19.82 3.15 -8.90
CA LYS A 182 -21.18 2.81 -9.31
C LYS A 182 -21.73 1.81 -8.30
N GLY A 183 -22.51 2.30 -7.35
CA GLY A 183 -23.11 1.50 -6.29
C GLY A 183 -24.34 0.74 -6.72
N ALA A 184 -24.91 -0.02 -5.79
CA ALA A 184 -26.24 -0.62 -5.95
C ALA A 184 -27.34 0.45 -5.89
N SER A 185 -28.47 0.24 -6.57
CA SER A 185 -29.57 1.21 -6.68
C SER A 185 -30.17 1.67 -5.34
N ASN A 186 -29.93 0.93 -4.25
CA ASN A 186 -30.27 1.31 -2.86
C ASN A 186 -29.14 0.92 -1.90
N GLY A 187 -27.88 1.09 -2.34
CA GLY A 187 -26.71 0.70 -1.57
C GLY A 187 -26.64 1.44 -0.23
N LYS A 188 -26.36 0.70 0.84
CA LYS A 188 -26.22 1.21 2.21
C LYS A 188 -25.19 0.39 2.97
N TRP A 189 -24.47 1.06 3.86
CA TRP A 189 -23.57 0.40 4.81
C TRP A 189 -24.41 -0.17 5.95
N ASN A 190 -24.26 -1.47 6.23
CA ASN A 190 -24.93 -2.11 7.37
C ASN A 190 -24.07 -2.09 8.64
N SER A 191 -22.80 -1.74 8.51
CA SER A 191 -21.83 -1.61 9.59
C SER A 191 -20.96 -0.37 9.37
N ASN A 192 -20.55 0.23 10.48
CA ASN A 192 -19.61 1.35 10.53
C ASN A 192 -18.23 0.90 11.01
N LYS A 193 -17.85 -0.36 10.80
CA LYS A 193 -16.51 -0.83 11.18
C LYS A 193 -15.45 -0.09 10.35
N GLY A 194 -14.59 0.65 11.05
CA GLY A 194 -13.45 1.36 10.47
C GLY A 194 -12.17 0.52 10.38
N ILE A 195 -11.09 1.21 10.03
CA ILE A 195 -9.73 0.68 10.09
C ILE A 195 -9.11 0.95 11.47
N GLU A 196 -8.09 0.16 11.81
CA GLU A 196 -7.22 0.44 12.94
C GLU A 196 -6.24 1.55 12.56
N ILE A 197 -6.14 2.57 13.42
CA ILE A 197 -5.18 3.67 13.31
C ILE A 197 -4.34 3.62 14.58
N VAL A 198 -3.03 3.44 14.42
CA VAL A 198 -2.07 3.30 15.52
C VAL A 198 -0.80 4.07 15.19
N ASP A 199 -0.03 4.43 16.21
CA ASP A 199 1.33 4.97 16.05
C ASP A 199 1.43 6.20 15.13
N VAL A 200 0.42 7.07 15.20
CA VAL A 200 0.39 8.35 14.49
C VAL A 200 0.90 9.49 15.39
N PRO A 201 1.31 10.65 14.84
CA PRO A 201 1.74 11.79 15.64
C PRO A 201 0.76 12.12 16.76
N ASN A 202 1.30 12.37 17.96
CA ASN A 202 0.57 12.63 19.22
C ASN A 202 -0.14 11.41 19.85
N TYR A 203 -0.14 10.23 19.20
CA TYR A 203 -0.73 9.00 19.72
C TYR A 203 0.19 7.78 19.50
N PRO A 204 1.42 7.76 20.06
CA PRO A 204 2.30 6.59 19.98
C PRO A 204 1.77 5.47 20.89
N GLN A 205 1.58 4.28 20.34
CA GLN A 205 1.06 3.11 21.05
C GLN A 205 2.02 1.91 21.03
N ASN A 206 3.10 1.98 20.23
CA ASN A 206 4.07 0.93 19.97
C ASN A 206 3.43 -0.37 19.47
N VAL A 207 2.46 -0.27 18.56
CA VAL A 207 1.71 -1.42 18.05
C VAL A 207 2.44 -2.06 16.88
N VAL A 208 2.68 -3.37 17.00
CA VAL A 208 3.10 -4.22 15.90
C VAL A 208 2.11 -5.37 15.69
N LYS A 209 2.05 -5.92 14.48
CA LYS A 209 1.18 -7.06 14.16
C LYS A 209 1.98 -8.31 13.81
N PRO A 210 1.48 -9.52 14.11
CA PRO A 210 2.18 -10.74 13.74
C PRO A 210 2.47 -10.81 12.25
N GLY A 211 3.71 -11.14 11.88
CA GLY A 211 4.15 -11.29 10.49
C GLY A 211 4.20 -12.74 10.01
N ASP A 212 4.89 -12.96 8.90
CA ASP A 212 5.06 -14.26 8.24
C ASP A 212 6.47 -14.86 8.35
N THR A 213 7.34 -14.22 9.15
CA THR A 213 8.75 -14.56 9.40
C THR A 213 9.69 -14.45 8.20
N ALA A 214 9.23 -13.96 7.03
CA ALA A 214 10.09 -13.82 5.85
C ALA A 214 10.91 -12.51 5.85
N GLY A 215 10.67 -11.61 6.82
CA GLY A 215 11.33 -10.30 6.88
C GLY A 215 11.05 -9.50 5.62
N ASP A 216 12.11 -9.05 4.94
CA ASP A 216 12.07 -8.25 3.71
C ASP A 216 12.12 -9.09 2.42
N LYS A 217 11.99 -10.41 2.55
CA LYS A 217 11.94 -11.36 1.43
C LYS A 217 10.50 -11.73 1.07
N MET A 218 10.32 -12.36 -0.09
CA MET A 218 9.03 -12.89 -0.51
C MET A 218 8.47 -13.83 0.56
N GLY A 219 7.27 -13.51 1.01
CA GLY A 219 6.49 -14.24 1.99
C GLY A 219 5.65 -15.35 1.40
N LYS A 220 4.74 -15.85 2.24
CA LYS A 220 3.74 -16.87 1.85
C LYS A 220 2.60 -16.28 1.01
N GLY A 221 2.44 -14.95 1.03
CA GLY A 221 1.35 -14.25 0.37
C GLY A 221 0.03 -14.38 1.14
N PRO A 222 -1.10 -13.98 0.52
CA PRO A 222 -2.40 -14.04 1.15
C PRO A 222 -2.84 -15.49 1.40
N SER A 223 -3.25 -15.79 2.63
CA SER A 223 -3.80 -17.09 2.98
C SER A 223 -5.09 -17.38 2.20
N SER A 224 -5.41 -18.65 1.96
CA SER A 224 -6.67 -19.03 1.29
C SER A 224 -7.90 -18.57 2.08
N ALA A 225 -7.83 -18.60 3.42
CA ALA A 225 -8.89 -18.11 4.29
C ALA A 225 -9.10 -16.60 4.18
N ASP A 226 -8.01 -15.80 4.19
CA ASP A 226 -8.12 -14.36 4.00
C ASP A 226 -8.66 -14.03 2.60
N LYS A 227 -8.17 -14.69 1.53
CA LYS A 227 -8.70 -14.50 0.18
C LYS A 227 -10.20 -14.80 0.12
N ALA A 228 -10.63 -15.94 0.65
CA ALA A 228 -12.04 -16.32 0.66
C ALA A 228 -12.88 -15.25 1.40
N LYS A 229 -12.46 -14.82 2.59
CA LYS A 229 -13.15 -13.78 3.36
C LYS A 229 -13.26 -12.46 2.58
N ASN A 230 -12.16 -12.00 1.98
CA ASN A 230 -12.12 -10.76 1.20
C ASN A 230 -12.96 -10.82 -0.08
N LEU A 231 -13.09 -12.00 -0.69
CA LEU A 231 -13.86 -12.22 -1.92
C LEU A 231 -15.34 -12.48 -1.67
N LEU A 232 -15.73 -12.92 -0.47
CA LEU A 232 -17.14 -12.94 -0.08
C LEU A 232 -17.71 -11.51 -0.05
N GLY A 233 -16.93 -10.55 0.44
CA GLY A 233 -17.31 -9.14 0.50
C GLY A 233 -18.31 -8.79 1.61
N ASN A 234 -18.51 -9.70 2.56
CA ASN A 234 -19.41 -9.55 3.71
C ASN A 234 -18.66 -8.88 4.88
N TRP A 235 -18.22 -7.64 4.67
CA TRP A 235 -17.60 -6.80 5.71
C TRP A 235 -18.60 -5.85 6.38
N ASN A 236 -19.84 -5.94 5.90
CA ASN A 236 -21.01 -5.18 6.29
C ASN A 236 -21.83 -5.93 7.33
#